data_AF-J7IA66-F1
#
_entry.id   AF-J7IA66-F1
#
_cell.length_a   1.000
_cell.length_b   1.000
_cell.length_c   1.000
_cell.angle_alpha   90.00
_cell.angle_beta   90.00
_cell.angle_gamma   90.00
#
_symmetry.space_group_name_H-M   'P 1'
#
loop_
_entity.id
_entity.type
_entity.pdbx_description
1 polymer ?
#
loop_
_entity_poly.entity_id
_entity_poly.type
_entity_poly.pdbx_seq_one_letter_code
_entity_poly.pdbx_strand_id
1 'polypeptide(L)'
;MKTFFLLSAVIFATDAANYNCHSDVTQLHPTGMGSAYGGMAGSHQAIDQDIAEISKRKSCYVQAGAANCIHPAVIAGLASRESRAGKLLYSTSGWGDHHNAYGIMQCDINANPLHSIHKTCTSYHWDSCAHINAMTAHVLVPNIQGVKRKHHSWSDAQALQGGVAAYNFGLGNVQSWGGLDVGSTHNDYSNDVIARAQWLISHYHW
;
A
#
# COMPACT_ATOMS: atom_id res chain seq x y z
N MET A 1 -0.35 47.77 39.98
CA MET A 1 -1.03 46.48 39.66
C MET A 1 -0.31 45.85 38.48
N LYS A 2 0.49 44.80 38.69
CA LYS A 2 1.18 44.07 37.62
C LYS A 2 0.39 42.80 37.33
N THR A 3 -0.26 42.76 36.16
CA THR A 3 -1.00 41.58 35.69
C THR A 3 0.00 40.60 35.07
N PHE A 4 0.14 39.41 35.66
CA PHE A 4 0.90 38.30 35.06
C PHE A 4 -0.04 37.50 34.15
N PHE A 5 0.29 37.41 32.87
CA PHE A 5 -0.33 36.46 31.95
C PHE A 5 0.40 35.12 32.05
N LEU A 6 -0.29 34.08 32.55
CA LEU A 6 0.16 32.70 32.45
C LEU A 6 -0.20 32.18 31.06
N LEU A 7 0.80 31.98 30.20
CA LEU A 7 0.66 31.18 28.99
C LEU A 7 0.68 29.71 29.40
N SER A 8 -0.46 29.04 29.38
CA SER A 8 -0.54 27.58 29.45
C SER A 8 -0.22 27.01 28.07
N ALA A 9 0.94 26.38 27.93
CA ALA A 9 1.26 25.58 26.75
C ALA A 9 0.49 24.26 26.82
N VAL A 10 -0.44 24.05 25.89
CA VAL A 10 -1.12 22.77 25.70
C VAL A 10 -0.20 21.88 24.87
N ILE A 11 0.39 20.87 25.51
CA ILE A 11 1.17 19.84 24.83
C ILE A 11 0.18 18.78 24.35
N PHE A 12 -0.08 18.73 23.04
CA PHE A 12 -0.77 17.60 22.43
C PHE A 12 0.23 16.44 22.34
N ALA A 13 0.12 15.47 23.25
CA ALA A 13 0.72 14.16 23.04
C ALA A 13 -0.05 13.50 21.90
N THR A 14 0.55 13.41 20.72
CA THR A 14 0.02 12.58 19.64
C THR A 14 0.28 11.14 20.04
N ASP A 15 -0.76 10.38 20.40
CA ASP A 15 -0.66 8.93 20.44
C ASP A 15 -0.16 8.47 19.06
N ALA A 16 1.00 7.81 19.05
CA ALA A 16 1.49 7.19 17.83
C ALA A 16 0.43 6.18 17.38
N ALA A 17 -0.18 6.43 16.22
CA ALA A 17 -1.21 5.54 15.70
C ALA A 17 -0.62 4.13 15.56
N ASN A 18 -1.23 3.16 16.24
CA ASN A 18 -0.84 1.76 16.11
C ASN A 18 -1.37 1.22 14.78
N TYR A 19 -0.48 0.90 13.85
CA TYR A 19 -0.82 0.39 12.51
C TYR A 19 -0.73 -1.13 12.40
N ASN A 20 -0.60 -1.86 13.52
CA ASN A 20 -0.26 -3.28 13.52
C ASN A 20 -1.48 -4.22 13.62
N CYS A 21 -2.72 -3.75 13.36
CA CYS A 21 -3.89 -4.66 13.33
C CYS A 21 -3.75 -5.73 12.25
N HIS A 22 -3.03 -5.43 11.17
CA HIS A 22 -2.71 -6.34 10.08
C HIS A 22 -1.26 -6.85 10.12
N SER A 23 -0.64 -6.86 11.30
CA SER A 23 0.79 -7.16 11.54
C SER A 23 1.76 -6.01 11.24
N ASP A 24 2.92 -6.10 11.86
CA ASP A 24 4.08 -5.26 11.60
C ASP A 24 4.80 -5.74 10.32
N VAL A 25 4.89 -4.87 9.32
CA VAL A 25 5.54 -5.16 8.03
C VAL A 25 7.06 -5.39 8.16
N THR A 26 7.69 -4.87 9.21
CA THR A 26 9.15 -5.00 9.42
C THR A 26 9.57 -6.42 9.83
N GLN A 27 8.61 -7.27 10.22
CA GLN A 27 8.85 -8.68 10.55
C GLN A 27 8.97 -9.58 9.31
N LEU A 28 8.64 -9.07 8.12
CA LEU A 28 8.72 -9.81 6.88
C LEU A 28 10.16 -9.83 6.33
N HIS A 29 10.48 -10.87 5.56
CA HIS A 29 11.78 -11.02 4.91
C HIS A 29 11.58 -11.15 3.40
N PRO A 30 11.20 -10.06 2.71
CA PRO A 30 11.00 -10.09 1.27
C PRO A 30 12.31 -10.34 0.53
N THR A 31 12.22 -10.88 -0.68
CA THR A 31 13.34 -10.99 -1.62
C THR A 31 13.52 -9.75 -2.51
N GLY A 32 12.59 -8.80 -2.44
CA GLY A 32 12.49 -7.66 -3.35
C GLY A 32 12.01 -8.06 -4.74
N MET A 33 12.34 -7.24 -5.75
CA MET A 33 12.10 -7.55 -7.15
C MET A 33 12.75 -8.87 -7.58
N GLY A 34 12.32 -9.43 -8.70
CA GLY A 34 12.98 -10.59 -9.32
C GLY A 34 14.48 -10.33 -9.52
N SER A 35 15.31 -11.37 -9.48
CA SER A 35 16.77 -11.25 -9.56
C SER A 35 17.25 -10.50 -10.83
N ALA A 36 16.55 -10.70 -11.96
CA ALA A 36 16.80 -9.98 -13.21
C ALA A 36 16.57 -8.45 -13.11
N TYR A 37 15.82 -8.01 -12.11
CA TYR A 37 15.49 -6.61 -11.82
C TYR A 37 16.21 -6.07 -10.57
N GLY A 38 17.17 -6.82 -10.03
CA GLY A 38 18.07 -6.34 -8.97
C GLY A 38 17.69 -6.72 -7.54
N GLY A 39 16.69 -7.59 -7.32
CA GLY A 39 16.38 -8.05 -5.97
C GLY A 39 15.92 -6.92 -5.04
N MET A 40 16.32 -7.02 -3.77
CA MET A 40 16.15 -5.98 -2.76
C MET A 40 16.70 -4.61 -3.21
N ALA A 41 17.88 -4.58 -3.81
CA ALA A 41 18.49 -3.31 -4.26
C ALA A 41 17.66 -2.64 -5.37
N GLY A 42 17.07 -3.44 -6.26
CA GLY A 42 16.13 -2.96 -7.28
C GLY A 42 14.88 -2.33 -6.66
N SER A 43 14.28 -2.98 -5.65
CA SER A 43 13.14 -2.43 -4.91
C SER A 43 13.48 -1.10 -4.23
N HIS A 44 14.64 -1.01 -3.55
CA HIS A 44 15.09 0.21 -2.89
C HIS A 44 15.31 1.35 -3.89
N GLN A 45 16.03 1.08 -4.99
CA GLN A 45 16.26 2.08 -6.04
C GLN A 45 14.95 2.55 -6.68
N ALA A 46 13.99 1.65 -6.88
CA ALA A 46 12.70 2.02 -7.46
C ALA A 46 11.91 2.97 -6.55
N ILE A 47 11.88 2.71 -5.23
CA ILE A 47 11.17 3.58 -4.30
C ILE A 47 11.92 4.91 -4.08
N ASP A 48 13.25 4.93 -4.14
CA ASP A 48 14.06 6.16 -4.09
C ASP A 48 13.72 7.10 -5.25
N GLN A 49 13.52 6.55 -6.45
CA GLN A 49 13.11 7.31 -7.64
C GLN A 49 11.68 7.87 -7.54
N ASP A 50 10.86 7.28 -6.67
CA ASP A 50 9.45 7.63 -6.50
C ASP A 50 9.21 8.52 -5.28
N ILE A 51 10.17 8.66 -4.36
CA ILE A 51 9.96 9.31 -3.06
C ILE A 51 9.42 10.74 -3.18
N ALA A 52 9.88 11.50 -4.18
CA ALA A 52 9.41 12.85 -4.43
C ALA A 52 7.93 12.87 -4.84
N GLU A 53 7.49 11.88 -5.62
CA GLU A 53 6.08 11.76 -6.03
C GLU A 53 5.21 11.27 -4.87
N ILE A 54 5.68 10.26 -4.14
CA ILE A 54 5.02 9.73 -2.94
C ILE A 54 4.80 10.83 -1.90
N SER A 55 5.82 11.68 -1.70
CA SER A 55 5.79 12.74 -0.69
C SER A 55 4.67 13.76 -0.94
N LYS A 56 4.26 13.98 -2.20
CA LYS A 56 3.12 14.87 -2.53
C LYS A 56 1.82 14.43 -1.87
N ARG A 57 1.69 13.15 -1.54
CA ARG A 57 0.48 12.52 -1.00
C ARG A 57 0.74 11.76 0.30
N LYS A 58 1.85 12.03 1.00
CA LYS A 58 2.20 11.37 2.28
C LYS A 58 1.06 11.45 3.28
N SER A 59 0.40 12.60 3.42
CA SER A 59 -0.76 12.77 4.30
C SER A 59 -1.93 11.86 3.93
N CYS A 60 -2.19 11.63 2.64
CA CYS A 60 -3.24 10.69 2.20
C CYS A 60 -2.91 9.24 2.61
N TYR A 61 -1.66 8.78 2.42
CA TYR A 61 -1.25 7.43 2.83
C TYR A 61 -1.34 7.25 4.33
N VAL A 62 -0.94 8.27 5.12
CA VAL A 62 -1.06 8.26 6.58
C VAL A 62 -2.54 8.19 7.01
N GLN A 63 -3.41 9.01 6.40
CA GLN A 63 -4.85 8.96 6.68
C GLN A 63 -5.47 7.61 6.35
N ALA A 64 -5.14 7.04 5.18
CA ALA A 64 -5.62 5.72 4.80
C ALA A 64 -5.08 4.61 5.73
N GLY A 65 -3.81 4.70 6.14
CA GLY A 65 -3.24 3.77 7.11
C GLY A 65 -3.91 3.83 8.47
N ALA A 66 -4.18 5.03 8.98
CA ALA A 66 -4.91 5.24 10.22
C ALA A 66 -6.35 4.73 10.14
N ALA A 67 -7.06 5.01 9.04
CA ALA A 67 -8.44 4.58 8.84
C ALA A 67 -8.60 3.06 8.73
N ASN A 68 -7.56 2.35 8.29
CA ASN A 68 -7.60 0.92 7.99
C ASN A 68 -6.66 0.07 8.86
N CYS A 69 -6.05 0.68 9.89
CA CYS A 69 -5.09 0.06 10.80
C CYS A 69 -4.00 -0.79 10.09
N ILE A 70 -3.36 -0.19 9.09
CA ILE A 70 -2.26 -0.77 8.30
C ILE A 70 -1.16 0.27 8.12
N HIS A 71 0.10 -0.17 8.11
CA HIS A 71 1.23 0.77 8.04
C HIS A 71 1.18 1.60 6.74
N PRO A 72 1.25 2.95 6.80
CA PRO A 72 1.19 3.82 5.61
C PRO A 72 2.22 3.48 4.54
N ALA A 73 3.39 3.01 4.94
CA ALA A 73 4.45 2.58 4.05
C ALA A 73 4.05 1.40 3.13
N VAL A 74 3.16 0.50 3.58
CA VAL A 74 2.64 -0.59 2.73
C VAL A 74 1.79 -0.01 1.60
N ILE A 75 0.92 0.95 1.92
CA ILE A 75 0.04 1.60 0.94
C ILE A 75 0.87 2.41 -0.07
N ALA A 76 1.87 3.15 0.40
CA ALA A 76 2.77 3.90 -0.47
C ALA A 76 3.67 3.00 -1.33
N GLY A 77 4.19 1.90 -0.77
CA GLY A 77 4.93 0.89 -1.53
C GLY A 77 4.08 0.26 -2.64
N LEU A 78 2.81 -0.04 -2.34
CA LEU A 78 1.84 -0.53 -3.32
C LEU A 78 1.60 0.50 -4.43
N ALA A 79 1.33 1.76 -4.08
CA ALA A 79 1.15 2.84 -5.06
C ALA A 79 2.40 3.08 -5.94
N SER A 80 3.59 2.94 -5.37
CA SER A 80 4.85 2.99 -6.12
C SER A 80 4.96 1.84 -7.12
N ARG A 81 4.60 0.61 -6.73
CA ARG A 81 4.58 -0.53 -7.65
C ARG A 81 3.54 -0.37 -8.76
N GLU A 82 2.35 0.10 -8.42
CA GLU A 82 1.23 0.21 -9.35
C GLU A 82 1.41 1.28 -10.42
N SER A 83 1.87 2.47 -10.02
CA SER A 83 1.83 3.64 -10.93
C SER A 83 3.00 4.60 -10.75
N ARG A 84 4.04 4.16 -10.05
CA ARG A 84 5.13 5.05 -9.58
C ARG A 84 4.54 6.22 -8.78
N ALA A 85 3.61 5.89 -7.89
CA ALA A 85 2.83 6.82 -7.06
C ALA A 85 2.04 7.88 -7.87
N GLY A 86 1.63 7.54 -9.09
CA GLY A 86 0.88 8.40 -9.99
C GLY A 86 1.71 9.06 -11.09
N LYS A 87 3.05 8.98 -11.03
CA LYS A 87 3.94 9.61 -12.02
C LYS A 87 3.66 9.14 -13.45
N LEU A 88 3.21 7.90 -13.64
CA LEU A 88 2.90 7.35 -14.96
C LEU A 88 1.52 7.75 -15.51
N LEU A 89 0.68 8.44 -14.72
CA LEU A 89 -0.75 8.63 -15.04
C LEU A 89 -1.12 10.08 -15.41
N TYR A 90 -0.18 11.01 -15.33
CA TYR A 90 -0.45 12.43 -15.59
C TYR A 90 -0.94 12.68 -17.02
N SER A 91 -0.34 12.03 -18.03
CA SER A 91 -0.71 12.21 -19.44
C SER A 91 -2.07 11.59 -19.79
N THR A 92 -2.55 10.67 -18.97
CA THR A 92 -3.79 9.91 -19.18
C THR A 92 -4.88 10.30 -18.20
N SER A 93 -4.66 11.32 -17.36
CA SER A 93 -5.61 11.75 -16.33
C SER A 93 -6.07 10.60 -15.42
N GLY A 94 -5.13 9.72 -15.03
CA GLY A 94 -5.39 8.63 -14.09
C GLY A 94 -5.53 7.25 -14.69
N TRP A 95 -5.63 7.11 -16.02
CA TRP A 95 -5.80 5.82 -16.67
C TRP A 95 -4.47 5.10 -16.89
N GLY A 96 -4.39 3.85 -16.48
CA GLY A 96 -3.27 2.94 -16.77
C GLY A 96 -3.75 1.68 -17.48
N ASP A 97 -2.81 0.78 -17.75
CA ASP A 97 -3.04 -0.51 -18.42
C ASP A 97 -4.02 -0.45 -19.61
N HIS A 98 -3.70 0.39 -20.61
CA HIS A 98 -4.56 0.59 -21.79
C HIS A 98 -6.04 0.95 -21.47
N HIS A 99 -6.26 1.70 -20.38
CA HIS A 99 -7.57 2.07 -19.82
C HIS A 99 -8.31 0.95 -19.08
N ASN A 100 -7.63 -0.14 -18.71
CA ASN A 100 -8.22 -1.18 -17.85
C ASN A 100 -8.03 -0.90 -16.35
N ALA A 101 -7.17 0.05 -15.98
CA ALA A 101 -6.94 0.41 -14.58
C ALA A 101 -7.02 1.92 -14.35
N TYR A 102 -7.49 2.32 -13.17
CA TYR A 102 -7.68 3.73 -12.82
C TYR A 102 -7.07 4.11 -11.45
N GLY A 103 -6.39 5.25 -11.44
CA GLY A 103 -5.88 5.91 -10.25
C GLY A 103 -4.56 5.38 -9.73
N ILE A 104 -4.00 6.06 -8.72
CA ILE A 104 -2.65 5.81 -8.18
C ILE A 104 -2.47 4.36 -7.70
N MET A 105 -3.55 3.74 -7.24
CA MET A 105 -3.58 2.34 -6.80
C MET A 105 -4.17 1.38 -7.85
N GLN A 106 -4.32 1.83 -9.10
CA GLN A 106 -4.70 1.04 -10.28
C GLN A 106 -5.90 0.10 -10.05
N CYS A 107 -7.05 0.69 -9.73
CA CYS A 107 -8.31 -0.03 -9.62
C CYS A 107 -8.68 -0.64 -10.97
N ASP A 108 -8.69 -1.98 -11.05
CA ASP A 108 -9.10 -2.73 -12.25
C ASP A 108 -10.61 -2.57 -12.49
N ILE A 109 -10.95 -1.95 -13.62
CA ILE A 109 -12.35 -1.67 -13.97
C ILE A 109 -13.13 -2.94 -14.31
N ASN A 110 -12.44 -3.99 -14.76
CA ASN A 110 -13.06 -5.25 -15.17
C ASN A 110 -13.41 -6.11 -13.95
N ALA A 111 -12.56 -6.08 -12.92
CA ALA A 111 -12.84 -6.73 -11.65
C ALA A 111 -13.92 -6.00 -10.84
N ASN A 112 -14.13 -4.70 -11.10
CA ASN A 112 -15.10 -3.84 -10.42
C ASN A 112 -15.09 -4.00 -8.88
N PRO A 113 -13.93 -3.79 -8.23
CA PRO A 113 -13.74 -4.16 -6.83
C PRO A 113 -14.55 -3.30 -5.85
N LEU A 114 -15.02 -2.12 -6.29
CA LEU A 114 -15.79 -1.18 -5.46
C LEU A 114 -17.32 -1.35 -5.59
N HIS A 115 -17.80 -2.34 -6.34
CA HIS A 115 -19.24 -2.53 -6.56
C HIS A 115 -20.03 -2.74 -5.27
N SER A 116 -19.42 -3.38 -4.26
CA SER A 116 -20.05 -3.71 -2.98
C SER A 116 -20.47 -2.48 -2.17
N ILE A 117 -19.88 -1.32 -2.47
CA ILE A 117 -20.23 -0.03 -1.88
C ILE A 117 -20.97 0.91 -2.88
N HIS A 118 -21.51 0.35 -3.97
CA HIS A 118 -22.16 1.09 -5.05
C HIS A 118 -21.28 2.20 -5.65
N LYS A 119 -19.98 1.91 -5.81
CA LYS A 119 -19.00 2.78 -6.46
C LYS A 119 -18.31 2.05 -7.61
N THR A 120 -17.74 2.85 -8.50
CA THR A 120 -16.84 2.43 -9.59
C THR A 120 -15.44 2.92 -9.32
N CYS A 121 -14.44 2.40 -10.04
CA CYS A 121 -13.05 2.87 -9.94
C CYS A 121 -12.90 4.39 -10.17
N THR A 122 -13.76 4.99 -11.00
CA THR A 122 -13.74 6.42 -11.33
C THR A 122 -14.60 7.29 -10.41
N SER A 123 -15.16 6.72 -9.33
CA SER A 123 -16.00 7.45 -8.38
C SER A 123 -15.23 8.47 -7.53
N TYR A 124 -13.90 8.35 -7.48
CA TYR A 124 -12.99 9.28 -6.81
C TYR A 124 -11.98 9.80 -7.83
N HIS A 125 -11.47 11.01 -7.63
CA HIS A 125 -10.39 11.52 -8.49
C HIS A 125 -9.14 10.63 -8.34
N TRP A 126 -8.47 10.35 -9.45
CA TRP A 126 -7.45 9.30 -9.63
C TRP A 126 -6.29 9.34 -8.61
N ASP A 127 -5.97 10.51 -8.08
CA ASP A 127 -4.87 10.73 -7.13
C ASP A 127 -5.31 11.20 -5.74
N SER A 128 -6.62 11.21 -5.48
CA SER A 128 -7.19 11.74 -4.24
C SER A 128 -6.95 10.82 -3.05
N CYS A 129 -6.93 11.38 -1.84
CA CYS A 129 -6.91 10.57 -0.62
C CYS A 129 -8.11 9.61 -0.55
N ALA A 130 -9.27 10.00 -1.12
CA ALA A 130 -10.46 9.15 -1.16
C ALA A 130 -10.26 7.91 -2.05
N HIS A 131 -9.60 8.05 -3.21
CA HIS A 131 -9.22 6.90 -4.04
C HIS A 131 -8.27 5.97 -3.28
N ILE A 132 -7.22 6.52 -2.68
CA ILE A 132 -6.22 5.75 -1.91
C ILE A 132 -6.90 4.98 -0.76
N ASN A 133 -7.74 5.67 0.01
CA ASN A 133 -8.46 5.05 1.11
C ASN A 133 -9.46 3.98 0.63
N ALA A 134 -10.20 4.22 -0.45
CA ALA A 134 -11.14 3.25 -0.99
C ALA A 134 -10.45 1.95 -1.43
N MET A 135 -9.32 2.06 -2.15
CA MET A 135 -8.56 0.88 -2.57
C MET A 135 -7.91 0.15 -1.37
N THR A 136 -7.48 0.89 -0.35
CA THR A 136 -6.98 0.29 0.89
C THR A 136 -8.08 -0.48 1.62
N ALA A 137 -9.23 0.15 1.85
CA ALA A 137 -10.34 -0.37 2.65
C ALA A 137 -11.11 -1.51 1.97
N HIS A 138 -11.22 -1.47 0.64
CA HIS A 138 -12.12 -2.36 -0.10
C HIS A 138 -11.39 -3.37 -1.00
N VAL A 139 -10.06 -3.27 -1.11
CA VAL A 139 -9.27 -4.24 -1.88
C VAL A 139 -8.14 -4.82 -1.03
N LEU A 140 -7.20 -3.99 -0.57
CA LEU A 140 -6.02 -4.46 0.17
C LEU A 140 -6.40 -5.16 1.48
N VAL A 141 -7.15 -4.49 2.37
CA VAL A 141 -7.54 -5.06 3.66
C VAL A 141 -8.41 -6.32 3.50
N PRO A 142 -9.45 -6.34 2.64
CA PRO A 142 -10.21 -7.56 2.38
C PRO A 142 -9.38 -8.72 1.85
N ASN A 143 -8.35 -8.44 1.02
CA ASN A 143 -7.42 -9.46 0.56
C ASN A 143 -6.57 -10.02 1.70
N ILE A 144 -6.00 -9.17 2.57
CA ILE A 144 -5.25 -9.61 3.76
C ILE A 144 -6.12 -10.52 4.65
N GLN A 145 -7.34 -10.07 4.95
CA GLN A 145 -8.29 -10.87 5.74
C GLN A 145 -8.69 -12.16 5.02
N GLY A 146 -8.84 -12.12 3.69
CA GLY A 146 -9.11 -13.28 2.86
C GLY A 146 -8.01 -14.32 2.94
N VAL A 147 -6.74 -13.90 2.88
CA VAL A 147 -5.59 -14.79 3.05
C VAL A 147 -5.55 -15.40 4.45
N LYS A 148 -5.76 -14.59 5.50
CA LYS A 148 -5.85 -15.09 6.88
C LYS A 148 -6.94 -16.16 7.07
N ARG A 149 -8.07 -16.01 6.38
CA ARG A 149 -9.14 -17.02 6.37
C ARG A 149 -8.79 -18.25 5.52
N LYS A 150 -8.12 -18.07 4.39
CA LYS A 150 -7.76 -19.17 3.47
C LYS A 150 -6.63 -20.04 4.04
N HIS A 151 -5.68 -19.43 4.72
CA HIS A 151 -4.44 -20.05 5.20
C HIS A 151 -4.30 -19.89 6.72
N HIS A 152 -5.13 -20.60 7.49
CA HIS A 152 -5.21 -20.47 8.95
C HIS A 152 -3.90 -20.77 9.71
N SER A 153 -2.96 -21.48 9.11
CA SER A 153 -1.65 -21.78 9.70
C SER A 153 -0.60 -20.69 9.45
N TRP A 154 -0.89 -19.71 8.59
CA TRP A 154 0.03 -18.61 8.32
C TRP A 154 -0.01 -17.58 9.45
N SER A 155 1.13 -16.94 9.71
CA SER A 155 1.19 -15.81 10.63
C SER A 155 0.44 -14.60 10.08
N ASP A 156 0.13 -13.63 10.93
CA ASP A 156 -0.49 -12.37 10.49
C ASP A 156 0.42 -11.60 9.52
N ALA A 157 1.74 -11.67 9.68
CA ALA A 157 2.71 -11.11 8.74
C ALA A 157 2.62 -11.82 7.37
N GLN A 158 2.56 -13.14 7.35
CA GLN A 158 2.39 -13.89 6.10
C GLN A 158 1.05 -13.57 5.43
N ALA A 159 -0.02 -13.37 6.21
CA ALA A 159 -1.31 -12.93 5.70
C ALA A 159 -1.26 -11.51 5.11
N LEU A 160 -0.51 -10.58 5.73
CA LEU A 160 -0.25 -9.25 5.18
C LEU A 160 0.42 -9.33 3.81
N GLN A 161 1.54 -10.04 3.70
CA GLN A 161 2.25 -10.18 2.43
C GLN A 161 1.39 -10.91 1.38
N GLY A 162 0.68 -11.96 1.78
CA GLY A 162 -0.23 -12.65 0.87
C GLY A 162 -1.39 -11.78 0.41
N GLY A 163 -1.90 -10.89 1.25
CA GLY A 163 -2.92 -9.91 0.85
C GLY A 163 -2.40 -8.91 -0.18
N VAL A 164 -1.14 -8.50 -0.07
CA VAL A 164 -0.46 -7.70 -1.09
C VAL A 164 -0.30 -8.49 -2.39
N ALA A 165 0.08 -9.77 -2.35
CA ALA A 165 0.13 -10.61 -3.55
C ALA A 165 -1.27 -10.72 -4.20
N ALA A 166 -2.30 -11.01 -3.40
CA ALA A 166 -3.69 -11.10 -3.82
C ALA A 166 -4.22 -9.79 -4.44
N TYR A 167 -3.64 -8.64 -4.12
CA TYR A 167 -4.00 -7.38 -4.76
C TYR A 167 -3.75 -7.41 -6.28
N ASN A 168 -2.66 -8.05 -6.71
CA ASN A 168 -2.30 -8.15 -8.13
C ASN A 168 -3.06 -9.23 -8.90
N PHE A 169 -3.18 -10.43 -8.32
CA PHE A 169 -3.69 -11.60 -9.04
C PHE A 169 -4.92 -12.26 -8.41
N GLY A 170 -5.50 -11.64 -7.39
CA GLY A 170 -6.63 -12.19 -6.64
C GLY A 170 -6.28 -13.27 -5.62
N LEU A 171 -7.14 -13.39 -4.59
CA LEU A 171 -7.01 -14.38 -3.50
C LEU A 171 -6.95 -15.84 -3.99
N GLY A 172 -7.55 -16.12 -5.15
CA GLY A 172 -7.52 -17.42 -5.80
C GLY A 172 -6.10 -17.91 -6.10
N ASN A 173 -5.14 -17.02 -6.34
CA ASN A 173 -3.77 -17.38 -6.70
C ASN A 173 -2.79 -17.44 -5.51
N VAL A 174 -3.20 -17.02 -4.31
CA VAL A 174 -2.42 -17.21 -3.08
C VAL A 174 -2.51 -18.67 -2.65
N GLN A 175 -1.55 -19.51 -3.08
CA GLN A 175 -1.62 -20.97 -2.91
C GLN A 175 -0.67 -21.52 -1.83
N SER A 176 0.57 -21.04 -1.78
CA SER A 176 1.57 -21.52 -0.82
C SER A 176 2.55 -20.41 -0.44
N TRP A 177 3.21 -20.52 0.71
CA TRP A 177 4.19 -19.52 1.15
C TRP A 177 5.46 -19.54 0.29
N GLY A 178 5.99 -20.73 -0.02
CA GLY A 178 7.22 -20.87 -0.81
C GLY A 178 7.08 -20.46 -2.28
N GLY A 179 5.86 -20.43 -2.81
CA GLY A 179 5.55 -19.96 -4.17
C GLY A 179 4.61 -18.76 -4.18
N LEU A 180 4.66 -17.90 -3.15
CA LEU A 180 3.63 -16.89 -2.92
C LEU A 180 3.35 -15.98 -4.12
N ASP A 181 4.41 -15.45 -4.74
CA ASP A 181 4.27 -14.50 -5.85
C ASP A 181 4.24 -15.17 -7.24
N VAL A 182 4.35 -16.50 -7.34
CA VAL A 182 4.34 -17.19 -8.64
C VAL A 182 2.99 -16.96 -9.33
N GLY A 183 3.01 -16.39 -10.52
CA GLY A 183 1.84 -15.98 -11.30
C GLY A 183 1.46 -14.51 -11.15
N SER A 184 2.04 -13.78 -10.19
CA SER A 184 1.89 -12.32 -10.12
C SER A 184 2.73 -11.65 -11.23
N THR A 185 2.49 -10.38 -11.52
CA THR A 185 3.30 -9.63 -12.49
C THR A 185 4.79 -9.73 -12.10
N HIS A 186 5.61 -10.27 -12.99
CA HIS A 186 7.05 -10.57 -12.80
C HIS A 186 7.39 -11.60 -11.70
N ASN A 187 6.40 -12.30 -11.14
CA ASN A 187 6.56 -13.28 -10.05
C ASN A 187 7.21 -12.71 -8.77
N ASP A 188 7.06 -11.42 -8.51
CA ASP A 188 7.75 -10.73 -7.40
C ASP A 188 6.88 -9.69 -6.69
N TYR A 189 5.58 -9.64 -6.98
CA TYR A 189 4.76 -8.47 -6.68
C TYR A 189 4.74 -8.12 -5.17
N SER A 190 4.43 -9.08 -4.30
CA SER A 190 4.40 -8.80 -2.87
C SER A 190 5.79 -8.62 -2.29
N ASN A 191 6.78 -9.42 -2.72
CA ASN A 191 8.17 -9.26 -2.28
C ASN A 191 8.70 -7.86 -2.58
N ASP A 192 8.48 -7.34 -3.78
CA ASP A 192 8.88 -5.99 -4.14
C ASP A 192 8.15 -4.93 -3.32
N VAL A 193 6.82 -5.00 -3.22
CA VAL A 193 6.03 -4.01 -2.46
C VAL A 193 6.45 -3.97 -0.99
N ILE A 194 6.65 -5.14 -0.35
CA ILE A 194 7.09 -5.20 1.05
C ILE A 194 8.52 -4.64 1.20
N ALA A 195 9.44 -4.94 0.28
CA ALA A 195 10.80 -4.37 0.30
C ALA A 195 10.77 -2.84 0.17
N ARG A 196 9.96 -2.29 -0.74
CA ARG A 196 9.74 -0.84 -0.87
C ARG A 196 9.18 -0.23 0.41
N ALA A 197 8.20 -0.88 1.04
CA ALA A 197 7.60 -0.41 2.29
C ALA A 197 8.62 -0.40 3.45
N GLN A 198 9.42 -1.45 3.60
CA GLN A 198 10.47 -1.53 4.62
C GLN A 198 11.56 -0.47 4.39
N TRP A 199 11.87 -0.14 3.15
CA TRP A 199 12.81 0.93 2.83
C TRP A 199 12.26 2.32 3.15
N LEU A 200 10.97 2.59 2.90
CA LEU A 200 10.31 3.82 3.36
C LEU A 200 10.43 4.00 4.88
N ILE A 201 10.25 2.92 5.65
CA ILE A 201 10.35 2.95 7.12
C ILE A 201 11.79 3.21 7.56
N SER A 202 12.73 2.39 7.08
CA SER A 202 14.11 2.41 7.59
C SER A 202 14.95 3.57 7.05
N HIS A 203 14.72 4.01 5.82
CA HIS A 203 15.52 5.04 5.15
C HIS A 203 14.86 6.42 5.14
N TYR A 204 13.53 6.49 5.05
CA TYR A 204 12.79 7.75 4.96
C TYR A 204 11.96 8.08 6.20
N HIS A 205 12.09 7.28 7.27
CA HIS A 205 11.44 7.49 8.57
C HIS A 205 9.91 7.67 8.43
N TRP A 206 9.30 6.77 7.67
CA TRP A 206 7.85 6.65 7.53
C TRP A 206 7.19 6.02 8.74
#